data_AF-A0A956TCP4-F1
#
_entry.id   AF-A0A956TCP4-F1
#
_cell.length_a   1.000
_cell.length_b   1.000
_cell.length_c   1.000
_cell.angle_alpha   90.00
_cell.angle_beta   90.00
_cell.angle_gamma   90.00
#
_symmetry.space_group_name_H-M   'P 1'
#
loop_
_entity.id
_entity.type
_entity.pdbx_description
1 polymer ?
#
loop_
_entity_poly.entity_id
_entity_poly.type
_entity_poly.pdbx_seq_one_letter_code
_entity_poly.pdbx_strand_id
1 'polypeptide(L)'
;MRKIFLVALLLWVPALAQPDFSTPEAAYKTYLAACQAGSFEQADLCYTASSREELKANTEFTKNRKTEQLTGTYERLKDRPYTIETVSQNRAILHWQPEDKKTPPLFFRKQKKDEGWRIDLAFMSRYIRQNEDGWSWTFPKAESLWRKGN
;
A
#
# COMPACT_ATOMS: atom_id res chain seq x y z
N MET A 1 -37.71 32.82 -31.08
CA MET A 1 -37.90 32.17 -29.77
C MET A 1 -36.87 31.07 -29.59
N ARG A 2 -36.19 31.09 -28.43
CA ARG A 2 -35.26 30.12 -27.80
C ARG A 2 -34.65 28.99 -28.65
N LYS A 3 -33.35 29.13 -28.97
CA LYS A 3 -32.45 27.98 -29.21
C LYS A 3 -31.94 27.51 -27.84
N ILE A 4 -32.38 26.33 -27.41
CA ILE A 4 -31.86 25.68 -26.20
C ILE A 4 -30.53 25.04 -26.59
N PHE A 5 -29.43 25.68 -26.22
CA PHE A 5 -28.11 25.05 -26.23
C PHE A 5 -28.06 24.10 -25.03
N LEU A 6 -28.30 22.81 -25.27
CA LEU A 6 -27.88 21.75 -24.36
C LEU A 6 -26.35 21.69 -24.42
N VAL A 7 -25.70 22.43 -23.52
CA VAL A 7 -24.27 22.24 -23.24
C VAL A 7 -24.17 20.93 -22.47
N ALA A 8 -23.86 19.85 -23.20
CA ALA A 8 -23.44 18.59 -22.62
C ALA A 8 -22.10 18.83 -21.92
N LEU A 9 -22.16 19.23 -20.65
CA LEU A 9 -21.03 19.22 -19.74
C LEU A 9 -20.70 17.75 -19.45
N LEU A 10 -19.98 17.11 -20.37
CA LEU A 10 -19.28 15.86 -20.12
C LEU A 10 -18.28 16.17 -19.00
N LEU A 11 -18.73 15.99 -17.76
CA LEU A 11 -17.90 15.93 -16.59
C LEU A 11 -16.86 14.87 -16.89
N TRP A 12 -15.65 15.35 -17.19
CA TRP A 12 -14.44 14.56 -17.21
C TRP A 12 -14.17 14.18 -15.76
N VAL A 13 -15.01 13.30 -15.22
CA VAL A 13 -14.71 12.58 -13.99
C VAL A 13 -13.53 11.72 -14.39
N PRO A 14 -12.31 11.97 -13.88
CA PRO A 14 -11.23 11.04 -14.11
C PRO A 14 -11.77 9.69 -13.64
N ALA A 15 -11.88 8.73 -14.56
CA ALA A 15 -12.30 7.39 -14.22
C ALA A 15 -11.35 6.96 -13.10
N LEU A 16 -11.87 6.88 -11.87
CA LEU A 16 -11.13 6.35 -10.74
C LEU A 16 -10.70 4.96 -11.19
N ALA A 17 -9.40 4.83 -11.50
CA ALA A 17 -8.85 3.60 -12.00
C ALA A 17 -9.28 2.51 -11.03
N GLN A 18 -9.95 1.48 -11.55
CA GLN A 18 -10.40 0.39 -10.70
C GLN A 18 -9.17 -0.21 -10.01
N PRO A 19 -9.27 -0.53 -8.71
CA PRO A 19 -8.14 -1.05 -7.97
C PRO A 19 -7.64 -2.35 -8.62
N ASP A 20 -6.37 -2.37 -8.99
CA ASP A 20 -5.72 -3.51 -9.64
C ASP A 20 -4.75 -4.17 -8.67
N PHE A 21 -4.87 -5.48 -8.56
CA PHE A 21 -4.09 -6.33 -7.67
C PHE A 21 -3.55 -7.59 -8.38
N SER A 22 -3.50 -7.55 -9.70
CA SER A 22 -3.03 -8.65 -10.55
C SER A 22 -1.54 -8.96 -10.37
N THR A 23 -0.74 -7.94 -10.09
CA THR A 23 0.71 -8.00 -9.86
C THR A 23 1.10 -7.23 -8.58
N PRO A 24 2.28 -7.48 -7.99
CA PRO A 24 2.73 -6.69 -6.84
C PRO A 24 2.92 -5.21 -7.21
N GLU A 25 3.35 -4.94 -8.45
CA GLU A 25 3.50 -3.60 -9.03
C GLU A 25 2.16 -2.87 -9.09
N ALA A 26 1.12 -3.54 -9.62
CA ALA A 26 -0.22 -2.98 -9.67
C ALA A 26 -0.78 -2.73 -8.26
N ALA A 27 -0.57 -3.67 -7.33
CA ALA A 27 -0.98 -3.49 -5.94
C ALA A 27 -0.29 -2.29 -5.27
N TYR A 28 1.00 -2.09 -5.53
CA TYR A 28 1.73 -0.92 -5.05
C TYR A 28 1.20 0.39 -5.63
N LYS A 29 0.93 0.45 -6.94
CA LYS A 29 0.35 1.63 -7.59
C LYS A 29 -1.06 1.94 -7.08
N THR A 30 -1.88 0.91 -6.87
CA THR A 30 -3.21 1.04 -6.25
C THR A 30 -3.09 1.60 -4.83
N TYR A 31 -2.11 1.15 -4.05
CA TYR A 31 -1.82 1.70 -2.73
C TYR A 31 -1.38 3.17 -2.79
N LEU A 32 -0.47 3.53 -3.70
CA LEU A 32 -0.05 4.92 -3.89
C LEU A 32 -1.22 5.83 -4.28
N ALA A 33 -2.10 5.38 -5.15
CA ALA A 33 -3.31 6.12 -5.52
C ALA A 33 -4.24 6.34 -4.32
N ALA A 34 -4.43 5.32 -3.48
CA ALA A 34 -5.20 5.45 -2.24
C ALA A 34 -4.56 6.45 -1.26
N CYS A 35 -3.22 6.44 -1.15
CA CYS A 35 -2.47 7.42 -0.37
C CYS A 35 -2.63 8.84 -0.91
N GLN A 36 -2.55 9.02 -2.24
CA GLN A 36 -2.74 10.29 -2.92
C GLN A 36 -4.15 10.86 -2.66
N ALA A 37 -5.16 10.00 -2.73
CA ALA A 37 -6.55 10.35 -2.44
C ALA A 37 -6.81 10.57 -0.94
N GLY A 38 -5.86 10.21 -0.06
CA GLY A 38 -6.04 10.26 1.38
C GLY A 38 -7.14 9.32 1.89
N SER A 39 -7.48 8.28 1.13
CA SER A 39 -8.61 7.38 1.43
C SER A 39 -8.16 6.17 2.24
N PHE A 40 -8.46 6.16 3.53
CA PHE A 40 -8.20 5.00 4.38
C PHE A 40 -9.00 3.77 3.98
N GLU A 41 -10.21 3.94 3.44
CA GLU A 41 -11.02 2.84 2.93
C GLU A 41 -10.30 2.13 1.77
N GLN A 42 -9.80 2.90 0.80
CA GLN A 42 -9.05 2.34 -0.33
C GLN A 42 -7.69 1.80 0.10
N ALA A 43 -7.00 2.47 1.03
CA ALA A 43 -5.72 2.01 1.55
C ALA A 43 -5.87 0.68 2.30
N ASP A 44 -6.94 0.53 3.11
CA ASP A 44 -7.22 -0.70 3.83
C ASP A 44 -7.46 -1.87 2.87
N LEU A 45 -8.11 -1.65 1.72
CA LEU A 45 -8.29 -2.67 0.68
C LEU A 45 -6.97 -3.15 0.07
N CYS A 46 -5.89 -2.38 0.17
CA CYS A 46 -4.56 -2.75 -0.33
C CYS A 46 -3.79 -3.68 0.61
N TYR A 47 -4.28 -3.90 1.84
CA TYR A 47 -3.65 -4.79 2.82
C TYR A 47 -4.24 -6.19 2.79
N THR A 48 -3.49 -7.20 3.25
CA THR A 48 -4.00 -8.58 3.40
C THR A 48 -5.18 -8.65 4.37
N ALA A 49 -6.00 -9.71 4.29
CA ALA A 49 -7.13 -9.89 5.21
C ALA A 49 -6.70 -9.85 6.69
N SER A 50 -5.62 -10.54 7.05
CA SER A 50 -5.08 -10.51 8.41
C SER A 50 -4.62 -9.11 8.83
N SER A 51 -4.03 -8.34 7.91
CA SER A 51 -3.64 -6.95 8.17
C SER A 51 -4.84 -6.06 8.46
N ARG A 52 -5.93 -6.20 7.69
CA ARG A 52 -7.17 -5.46 7.90
C ARG A 52 -7.79 -5.79 9.26
N GLU A 53 -7.74 -7.06 9.68
CA GLU A 53 -8.20 -7.49 11.01
C GLU A 53 -7.36 -6.85 12.13
N GLU A 54 -6.03 -6.88 12.02
CA GLU A 54 -5.14 -6.23 13.00
C GLU A 54 -5.39 -4.72 13.10
N LEU A 55 -5.60 -4.05 11.97
CA LEU A 55 -5.91 -2.61 11.94
C LEU A 55 -7.24 -2.29 12.62
N LYS A 56 -8.29 -3.09 12.37
CA LYS A 56 -9.61 -2.92 13.02
C LYS A 56 -9.54 -3.17 14.52
N ALA A 57 -8.73 -4.14 14.96
CA ALA A 57 -8.51 -4.42 16.37
C ALA A 57 -7.76 -3.26 17.07
N ASN A 58 -6.92 -2.53 16.35
CA ASN A 58 -6.24 -1.33 16.85
C ASN A 58 -7.18 -0.10 16.81
N THR A 59 -8.07 -0.03 17.80
CA THR A 59 -9.07 1.05 17.92
C THR A 59 -8.45 2.43 18.11
N GLU A 60 -7.30 2.53 18.77
CA GLU A 60 -6.58 3.79 18.94
C GLU A 60 -6.02 4.30 17.62
N PHE A 61 -5.36 3.43 16.86
CA PHE A 61 -4.89 3.76 15.51
C PHE A 61 -6.05 4.25 14.64
N THR A 62 -7.17 3.51 14.62
CA THR A 62 -8.32 3.83 13.78
C THR A 62 -8.98 5.17 14.13
N LYS A 63 -9.07 5.50 15.42
CA LYS A 63 -9.61 6.80 15.89
C LYS A 63 -8.72 7.99 15.54
N ASN A 64 -7.40 7.78 15.49
CA ASN A 64 -6.41 8.83 15.28
C ASN A 64 -5.94 8.95 13.82
N ARG A 65 -6.63 8.28 12.88
CA ARG A 65 -6.35 8.36 11.44
C ARG A 65 -6.60 9.78 10.93
N LYS A 66 -5.57 10.37 10.33
CA LYS A 66 -5.61 11.69 9.72
C LYS A 66 -5.25 11.56 8.24
N THR A 67 -6.05 12.16 7.37
CA THR A 67 -5.86 12.11 5.90
C THR A 67 -4.45 12.57 5.49
N GLU A 68 -3.89 13.50 6.25
CA GLU A 68 -2.53 14.03 6.12
C GLU A 68 -1.45 12.94 6.27
N GLN A 69 -1.72 11.87 7.02
CA GLN A 69 -0.78 10.75 7.17
C GLN A 69 -0.64 9.95 5.86
N LEU A 70 -1.74 9.76 5.13
CA LEU A 70 -1.74 9.06 3.84
C LEU A 70 -1.17 9.93 2.74
N THR A 71 -1.58 11.19 2.66
CA THR A 71 -1.05 12.13 1.65
C THR A 71 0.44 12.42 1.89
N GLY A 72 0.88 12.57 3.15
CA GLY A 72 2.31 12.64 3.47
C GLY A 72 3.09 11.36 3.17
N THR A 73 2.43 10.20 3.19
CA THR A 73 3.03 8.94 2.72
C THR A 73 3.16 8.93 1.19
N TYR A 74 2.15 9.37 0.46
CA TYR A 74 2.23 9.54 -0.99
C TYR A 74 3.40 10.46 -1.39
N GLU A 75 3.49 11.64 -0.79
CA GLU A 75 4.56 12.61 -1.10
C GLU A 75 5.97 12.04 -0.88
N ARG A 76 6.16 11.19 0.13
CA ARG A 76 7.45 10.53 0.39
C ARG A 76 7.80 9.43 -0.61
N LEU A 77 6.80 8.82 -1.25
CA LEU A 77 6.98 7.59 -2.04
C LEU A 77 6.81 7.80 -3.55
N LYS A 78 6.04 8.80 -4.00
CA LYS A 78 5.60 8.97 -5.39
C LYS A 78 6.72 8.97 -6.44
N ASP A 79 7.85 9.59 -6.12
CA ASP A 79 9.00 9.75 -7.03
C ASP A 79 10.17 8.85 -6.64
N ARG A 80 9.96 7.99 -5.63
CA ARG A 80 11.03 7.20 -5.06
C ARG A 80 11.33 6.00 -5.98
N PRO A 81 12.57 5.82 -6.44
CA PRO A 81 12.91 4.67 -7.27
C PRO A 81 12.80 3.37 -6.46
N TYR A 82 12.35 2.30 -7.11
CA TYR A 82 12.19 0.98 -6.48
C TYR A 82 12.35 -0.15 -7.49
N THR A 83 12.55 -1.35 -6.95
CA THR A 83 12.53 -2.62 -7.68
C THR A 83 11.64 -3.60 -6.96
N ILE A 84 10.88 -4.41 -7.69
CA ILE A 84 10.08 -5.49 -7.11
C ILE A 84 10.70 -6.84 -7.45
N GLU A 85 11.00 -7.59 -6.40
CA GLU A 85 11.46 -8.97 -6.48
C GLU A 85 10.31 -9.92 -6.17
N THR A 86 9.97 -10.80 -7.12
CA THR A 86 9.01 -11.88 -6.87
C THR A 86 9.76 -13.07 -6.27
N VAL A 87 9.53 -13.31 -4.98
CA VAL A 87 10.19 -14.38 -4.20
C VAL A 87 9.54 -15.74 -4.46
N SER A 88 8.22 -15.76 -4.65
CA SER A 88 7.46 -16.94 -5.03
C SER A 88 6.15 -16.55 -5.72
N GLN A 89 5.36 -17.54 -6.17
CA GLN A 89 4.03 -17.32 -6.74
C GLN A 89 3.04 -16.53 -5.86
N ASN A 90 3.31 -16.49 -4.53
CA ASN A 90 2.45 -15.82 -3.55
C ASN A 90 3.18 -14.75 -2.73
N ARG A 91 4.46 -14.48 -2.97
CA ARG A 91 5.27 -13.54 -2.17
C ARG A 91 6.18 -12.68 -3.04
N ALA A 92 6.22 -11.38 -2.74
CA ALA A 92 7.13 -10.43 -3.37
C ALA A 92 7.61 -9.39 -2.35
N ILE A 93 8.68 -8.69 -2.70
CA ILE A 93 9.29 -7.63 -1.90
C ILE A 93 9.55 -6.43 -2.82
N LEU A 94 9.13 -5.24 -2.39
CA LEU A 94 9.55 -3.99 -3.01
C LEU A 94 10.72 -3.41 -2.22
N HIS A 95 11.82 -3.21 -2.93
CA HIS A 95 13.05 -2.62 -2.44
C HIS A 95 13.20 -1.20 -2.96
N TRP A 96 13.59 -0.27 -2.10
CA TRP A 96 13.88 1.11 -2.49
C TRP A 96 15.28 1.23 -3.12
N GLN A 97 15.43 2.17 -4.06
CA GLN A 97 16.69 2.46 -4.73
C GLN A 97 17.06 3.95 -4.58
N PRO A 98 18.23 4.29 -3.99
CA PRO A 98 19.13 3.38 -3.29
C PRO A 98 18.50 2.81 -2.02
N GLU A 99 19.05 1.71 -1.51
CA GLU A 99 18.64 1.15 -0.23
C GLU A 99 18.88 2.19 0.89
N ASP A 100 17.87 2.44 1.72
CA ASP A 100 18.03 3.21 2.94
C ASP A 100 17.50 2.45 4.16
N LYS A 101 18.10 2.71 5.32
CA LYS A 101 17.66 2.13 6.60
C LYS A 101 16.55 2.92 7.26
N LYS A 102 15.96 3.91 6.57
CA LYS A 102 14.94 4.84 7.10
C LYS A 102 13.54 4.56 6.56
N THR A 103 13.39 3.78 5.49
CA THR A 103 12.10 3.34 4.91
C THR A 103 12.09 1.83 4.66
N PRO A 104 11.11 1.08 5.20
CA PRO A 104 11.17 -0.38 5.15
C PRO A 104 10.81 -0.84 3.74
N PRO A 105 11.29 -2.00 3.29
CA PRO A 105 10.72 -2.64 2.12
C PRO A 105 9.23 -2.92 2.35
N LEU A 106 8.46 -2.98 1.26
CA LEU A 106 7.07 -3.41 1.32
C LEU A 106 6.99 -4.90 0.98
N PHE A 107 6.37 -5.67 1.86
CA PHE A 107 6.18 -7.10 1.69
C PHE A 107 4.79 -7.38 1.11
N PHE A 108 4.73 -8.10 -0.01
CA PHE A 108 3.48 -8.39 -0.72
C PHE A 108 3.15 -9.87 -0.68
N ARG A 109 1.89 -10.20 -0.41
CA ARG A 109 1.40 -11.58 -0.34
C ARG A 109 0.08 -11.76 -1.05
N LYS A 110 -0.11 -12.93 -1.69
CA LYS A 110 -1.43 -13.48 -2.00
C LYS A 110 -1.85 -14.40 -0.87
N GLN A 111 -2.77 -13.95 -0.01
CA GLN A 111 -3.23 -14.76 1.11
C GLN A 111 -4.27 -15.80 0.65
N LYS A 112 -5.12 -15.42 -0.31
CA LYS A 112 -6.10 -16.29 -0.98
C LYS A 112 -5.98 -16.13 -2.49
N LYS A 113 -6.41 -17.14 -3.25
CA LYS A 113 -6.28 -17.17 -4.72
C LYS A 113 -7.06 -16.05 -5.41
N ASP A 114 -8.18 -15.65 -4.82
CA ASP A 114 -9.15 -14.66 -5.30
C ASP A 114 -8.87 -13.24 -4.80
N GLU A 115 -8.09 -13.07 -3.71
CA GLU A 115 -7.79 -11.74 -3.17
C GLU A 115 -6.85 -10.96 -4.11
N GLY A 116 -5.89 -11.62 -4.76
CA GLY A 116 -4.81 -10.96 -5.50
C GLY A 116 -3.66 -10.52 -4.60
N TRP A 117 -2.71 -9.74 -5.15
CA TRP A 117 -1.56 -9.24 -4.37
C TRP A 117 -1.96 -8.14 -3.40
N ARG A 118 -1.49 -8.21 -2.16
CA ARG A 118 -1.72 -7.20 -1.11
C ARG A 118 -0.47 -6.98 -0.30
N ILE A 119 -0.35 -5.81 0.34
CA ILE A 119 0.70 -5.51 1.30
C ILE A 119 0.38 -6.25 2.61
N ASP A 120 1.35 -6.98 3.15
CA ASP A 120 1.22 -7.74 4.39
C ASP A 120 1.70 -6.90 5.59
N LEU A 121 0.89 -5.91 5.98
CA LEU A 121 1.18 -5.08 7.15
C LEU A 121 1.24 -5.90 8.45
N ALA A 122 0.49 -6.98 8.58
CA ALA A 122 0.53 -7.85 9.74
C ALA A 122 1.90 -8.53 9.90
N PHE A 123 2.52 -8.92 8.79
CA PHE A 123 3.91 -9.34 8.81
C PHE A 123 4.82 -8.17 9.16
N MET A 124 4.68 -7.03 8.48
CA MET A 124 5.53 -5.87 8.68
C MET A 124 5.51 -5.39 10.14
N SER A 125 4.34 -5.23 10.76
CA SER A 125 4.15 -4.73 12.13
C SER A 125 4.90 -5.56 13.19
N ARG A 126 5.13 -6.85 12.91
CA ARG A 126 5.85 -7.76 13.83
C ARG A 126 7.36 -7.62 13.74
N TYR A 127 7.89 -7.21 12.59
CA TYR A 127 9.33 -7.23 12.28
C TYR A 127 9.93 -5.84 11.97
N ILE A 128 9.07 -4.86 11.71
CA ILE A 128 9.38 -3.47 11.47
C ILE A 128 8.70 -2.66 12.56
N ARG A 129 9.51 -2.01 13.41
CA ARG A 129 9.01 -1.13 14.48
C ARG A 129 9.30 0.31 14.10
N GLN A 130 8.36 1.20 14.39
CA GLN A 130 8.63 2.64 14.33
C GLN A 130 9.13 3.09 15.70
N ASN A 131 10.27 3.78 15.72
CA ASN A 131 10.93 4.35 16.88
C ASN A 131 10.93 5.88 16.76
N GLU A 132 11.44 6.56 17.78
CA GLU A 132 11.65 8.01 17.76
C GLU A 132 12.60 8.46 16.62
N ASP A 133 13.63 7.67 16.31
CA ASP A 133 14.62 7.96 15.24
C ASP A 133 14.16 7.57 13.83
N GLY A 134 12.87 7.29 13.65
CA GLY A 134 12.33 6.62 12.47
C GLY A 134 12.23 5.12 12.75
N TRP A 135 12.30 4.30 11.72
CA TRP A 135 11.97 2.90 11.90
C TRP A 135 13.19 2.03 12.27
N SER A 136 13.01 1.10 13.20
CA SER A 136 13.91 -0.02 13.45
C SER A 136 13.41 -1.28 12.76
N TRP A 137 14.11 -1.65 11.69
CA TRP A 137 14.08 -2.98 11.12
C TRP A 137 15.49 -3.52 10.95
N THR A 138 15.60 -4.84 11.09
CA THR A 138 16.77 -5.57 10.61
C THR A 138 16.36 -6.26 9.32
N PHE A 139 16.67 -5.59 8.21
CA PHE A 139 16.37 -6.07 6.85
C PHE A 139 16.70 -7.56 6.68
N PRO A 140 17.88 -8.08 7.09
CA PRO A 140 18.22 -9.49 6.88
C PRO A 140 17.28 -10.49 7.57
N LYS A 141 16.75 -10.16 8.76
CA LYS A 141 15.90 -11.08 9.51
C LYS A 141 14.49 -11.14 8.94
N ALA A 142 13.89 -9.99 8.64
CA ALA A 142 12.56 -9.92 8.03
C ALA A 142 12.57 -10.55 6.63
N GLU A 143 13.56 -10.20 5.80
CA GLU A 143 13.81 -10.81 4.49
C GLU A 143 13.91 -12.33 4.58
N SER A 144 14.77 -12.84 5.46
CA SER A 144 15.02 -14.29 5.61
C SER A 144 13.74 -15.03 6.00
N LEU A 145 12.96 -14.49 6.94
CA LEU A 145 11.68 -15.06 7.35
C LEU A 145 10.65 -15.01 6.22
N TRP A 146 10.61 -13.90 5.46
CA TRP A 146 9.69 -13.74 4.35
C TRP A 146 9.95 -14.76 3.25
N ARG A 147 11.22 -14.98 2.91
CA ARG A 147 11.67 -15.94 1.89
C ARG A 147 11.45 -17.39 2.28
N LYS A 148 11.54 -17.71 3.58
CA LYS A 148 11.34 -19.08 4.09
C LYS A 148 9.89 -19.51 4.17
N GLY A 149 8.94 -18.58 4.27
CA GLY A 149 7.55 -18.96 4.42
C GLY A 149 6.96 -19.45 3.10
N ASN A 150 6.26 -20.58 3.15
CA ASN A 150 5.43 -21.07 2.04
C ASN A 150 4.20 -20.18 1.84
#